data_AF-A0A2E1TML9-F1
#
_entry.id   AF-A0A2E1TML9-F1
#
_cell.length_a   1.000
_cell.length_b   1.000
_cell.length_c   1.000
_cell.angle_alpha   90.00
_cell.angle_beta   90.00
_cell.angle_gamma   90.00
#
_symmetry.space_group_name_H-M   'P 1'
#
loop_
_entity.id
_entity.type
_entity.pdbx_description
1 polymer ?
#
loop_
_entity_poly.entity_id
_entity_poly.type
_entity_poly.pdbx_seq_one_letter_code
_entity_poly.pdbx_strand_id
1 'polypeptide(L)'
;MNINNFLKPGNSINVIAAAGTGKTWFIIAKILRLLLEDINPEKITAITFTKKASAEMLDRLNKKVEGWSKQDEKSIKKDLEEIGINKNYEYYIAKAQKLFLKLQLNEKDIRISTLDAFFMEIIGQFYLDIDVPNNIKTNDYPTLVTKEVEKKIFNEKYFKEHKAFRENINFLNSQIGSFFSVKKSVVSIIEKKSYLLSLEKINSIDKVKINFEDDKKNLIKIILNGFDKK
;
A
#
# COMPACT_ATOMS: atom_id res chain seq x y z
N MET A 1 4.53 19.94 -26.69
CA MET A 1 3.30 19.79 -25.89
C MET A 1 3.41 20.72 -24.68
N ASN A 2 2.46 21.62 -24.44
CA ASN A 2 2.58 22.58 -23.35
C ASN A 2 2.25 21.90 -22.01
N ILE A 3 3.29 21.47 -21.28
CA ILE A 3 3.16 20.71 -20.04
C ILE A 3 2.40 21.47 -18.95
N ASN A 4 2.44 22.81 -18.97
CA ASN A 4 1.72 23.66 -18.04
C ASN A 4 0.21 23.40 -18.07
N ASN A 5 -0.38 23.19 -19.25
CA ASN A 5 -1.82 22.94 -19.37
C ASN A 5 -2.26 21.65 -18.66
N PHE A 6 -1.36 20.66 -18.56
CA PHE A 6 -1.63 19.40 -17.88
C PHE A 6 -1.31 19.46 -16.39
N LEU A 7 -0.26 20.19 -16.00
CA LEU A 7 0.19 20.27 -14.62
C LEU A 7 -0.57 21.32 -13.79
N LYS A 8 -1.16 22.35 -14.39
CA LYS A 8 -1.95 23.37 -13.68
C LYS A 8 -3.10 22.74 -12.86
N PRO A 9 -3.39 23.20 -11.62
CA PRO A 9 -4.53 22.74 -10.84
C PRO A 9 -5.88 23.02 -11.53
N GLY A 10 -6.93 22.28 -11.15
CA GLY A 10 -8.32 22.53 -11.59
C GLY A 10 -8.79 21.74 -12.81
N ASN A 11 -7.92 20.95 -13.44
CA ASN A 11 -8.27 20.13 -14.61
C ASN A 11 -8.11 18.63 -14.30
N SER A 12 -9.11 17.84 -14.66
CA SER A 12 -8.98 16.38 -14.77
C SER A 12 -8.19 16.05 -16.03
N ILE A 13 -7.20 15.18 -15.90
CA ILE A 13 -6.31 14.79 -16.99
C ILE A 13 -6.18 13.27 -17.05
N ASN A 14 -6.13 12.73 -18.28
CA ASN A 14 -5.77 11.34 -18.51
C ASN A 14 -4.42 11.32 -19.24
N VAL A 15 -3.46 10.55 -18.71
CA VAL A 15 -2.11 10.44 -19.27
C VAL A 15 -1.88 9.00 -19.71
N ILE A 16 -1.92 8.80 -21.03
CA ILE A 16 -1.53 7.54 -21.66
C ILE A 16 -0.04 7.60 -21.94
N ALA A 17 0.70 6.63 -21.41
CA ALA A 17 2.16 6.63 -21.49
C ALA A 17 2.68 5.19 -21.57
N ALA A 18 3.69 4.93 -22.40
CA ALA A 18 4.34 3.63 -22.51
C ALA A 18 5.30 3.37 -21.33
N ALA A 19 5.84 2.16 -21.22
CA ALA A 19 6.88 1.87 -20.22
C ALA A 19 8.10 2.81 -20.44
N GLY A 20 8.70 3.31 -19.36
CA GLY A 20 9.87 4.18 -19.44
C GLY A 20 9.61 5.64 -19.83
N THR A 21 8.38 6.04 -20.14
CA THR A 21 8.09 7.42 -20.62
C THR A 21 7.84 8.45 -19.51
N GLY A 22 8.34 8.22 -18.29
CA GLY A 22 8.31 9.22 -17.22
C GLY A 22 6.98 9.42 -16.49
N LYS A 23 6.05 8.45 -16.48
CA LYS A 23 4.77 8.53 -15.73
C LYS A 23 4.94 8.95 -14.27
N THR A 24 5.89 8.31 -13.58
CA THR A 24 6.20 8.61 -12.18
C THR A 24 6.66 10.05 -12.01
N TRP A 25 7.52 10.53 -12.92
CA TRP A 25 7.97 11.92 -12.92
C TRP A 25 6.79 12.88 -13.13
N PHE A 26 5.88 12.57 -14.06
CA PHE A 26 4.70 13.40 -14.31
C PHE A 26 3.80 13.54 -13.08
N ILE A 27 3.54 12.44 -12.37
CA ILE A 27 2.72 12.48 -11.14
C ILE A 27 3.42 13.32 -10.06
N ILE A 28 4.73 13.15 -9.87
CA ILE A 28 5.50 13.96 -8.91
C ILE A 28 5.49 15.44 -9.30
N ALA A 29 5.70 15.75 -10.58
CA ALA A 29 5.62 17.12 -11.10
C ALA A 29 4.24 17.76 -10.83
N LYS A 30 3.15 16.99 -10.98
CA LYS A 30 1.80 17.43 -10.63
C LYS A 30 1.65 17.73 -9.15
N ILE A 31 2.16 16.85 -8.27
CA ILE A 31 2.13 17.06 -6.82
C ILE A 31 2.91 18.34 -6.44
N LEU A 32 4.13 18.50 -6.97
CA LEU A 32 4.95 19.69 -6.75
C LEU A 32 4.22 20.97 -7.21
N ARG A 33 3.54 20.90 -8.36
CA ARG A 33 2.75 22.03 -8.87
C ARG A 33 1.61 22.39 -7.92
N LEU A 34 0.88 21.41 -7.39
CA LEU A 34 -0.19 21.64 -6.41
C LEU A 34 0.34 22.29 -5.12
N LEU A 35 1.48 21.80 -4.62
CA LEU A 35 2.12 22.35 -3.41
C LEU A 35 2.59 23.80 -3.58
N LEU A 36 3.18 24.13 -4.73
CA LEU A 36 3.62 25.49 -5.04
C LEU A 36 2.45 26.47 -5.22
N GLU A 37 1.25 25.97 -5.49
CA GLU A 37 -0.02 26.71 -5.53
C GLU A 37 -0.71 26.74 -4.13
N ASP A 38 0.04 26.47 -3.05
CA ASP A 38 -0.40 26.48 -1.65
C ASP A 38 -1.54 25.52 -1.29
N ILE A 39 -1.73 24.46 -2.07
CA ILE A 39 -2.65 23.38 -1.67
C ILE A 39 -2.03 22.62 -0.48
N ASN A 40 -2.80 22.52 0.62
CA ASN A 40 -2.38 21.77 1.80
C ASN A 40 -2.03 20.31 1.44
N PRO A 41 -0.90 19.78 1.94
CA PRO A 41 -0.47 18.39 1.69
C PRO A 41 -1.55 17.33 1.94
N GLU A 42 -2.30 17.47 3.04
CA GLU A 42 -3.38 16.54 3.43
C GLU A 42 -4.52 16.45 2.38
N LYS A 43 -4.65 17.46 1.51
CA LYS A 43 -5.66 17.50 0.43
C LYS A 43 -5.17 16.81 -0.86
N ILE A 44 -3.92 16.38 -0.91
CA ILE A 44 -3.31 15.73 -2.06
C ILE A 44 -3.23 14.23 -1.79
N THR A 45 -3.89 13.45 -2.65
CA THR A 45 -3.87 11.98 -2.59
C THR A 45 -3.33 11.41 -3.89
N ALA A 46 -2.28 10.60 -3.79
CA ALA A 46 -1.73 9.80 -4.88
C ALA A 46 -1.85 8.31 -4.54
N ILE A 47 -2.46 7.56 -5.44
CA ILE A 47 -2.71 6.12 -5.29
C ILE A 47 -1.92 5.36 -6.34
N THR A 48 -1.29 4.26 -5.93
CA THR A 48 -0.53 3.36 -6.81
C THR A 48 -0.81 1.89 -6.51
N PHE A 49 -0.30 0.98 -7.35
CA PHE A 49 -0.56 -0.45 -7.22
C PHE A 49 0.33 -1.17 -6.21
N THR A 50 1.52 -0.64 -5.90
CA THR A 50 2.48 -1.36 -5.05
C THR A 50 3.07 -0.45 -3.98
N LYS A 51 3.33 -1.04 -2.79
CA LYS A 51 3.99 -0.34 -1.68
C LYS A 51 5.39 0.17 -2.05
N LYS A 52 6.09 -0.56 -2.92
CA LYS A 52 7.39 -0.14 -3.46
C LYS A 52 7.26 1.15 -4.27
N ALA A 53 6.27 1.22 -5.17
CA ALA A 53 6.03 2.41 -5.97
C ALA A 53 5.61 3.61 -5.12
N SER A 54 4.81 3.42 -4.05
CA SER A 54 4.44 4.52 -3.16
C SER A 54 5.65 5.05 -2.40
N ALA A 55 6.48 4.16 -1.86
CA ALA A 55 7.72 4.54 -1.17
C ALA A 55 8.71 5.26 -2.12
N GLU A 56 8.86 4.75 -3.34
CA GLU A 56 9.70 5.37 -4.37
C GLU A 56 9.21 6.76 -4.78
N MET A 57 7.90 6.95 -4.94
CA MET A 57 7.31 8.25 -5.24
C MET A 57 7.53 9.27 -4.12
N LEU A 58 7.36 8.84 -2.85
CA LEU A 58 7.60 9.68 -1.69
C LEU A 58 9.07 10.08 -1.56
N ASP A 59 9.99 9.13 -1.72
CA ASP A 59 11.43 9.39 -1.71
C ASP A 59 11.84 10.40 -2.78
N ARG A 60 11.37 10.22 -4.02
CA ARG A 60 11.64 11.15 -5.12
C ARG A 60 11.08 12.54 -4.86
N LEU A 61 9.87 12.64 -4.31
CA LEU A 61 9.27 13.92 -3.93
C LEU A 61 10.12 14.62 -2.87
N ASN A 62 10.45 13.93 -1.78
CA ASN A 62 11.24 14.45 -0.66
C ASN A 62 12.62 14.93 -1.13
N LYS A 63 13.31 14.12 -1.94
CA LYS A 63 14.60 14.51 -2.54
C LYS A 63 14.50 15.77 -3.39
N LYS A 64 13.39 15.94 -4.13
CA LYS A 64 13.21 17.12 -4.98
C LYS A 64 13.01 18.39 -4.15
N VAL A 65 12.13 18.34 -3.15
CA VAL A 65 11.89 19.51 -2.27
C VAL A 65 13.11 19.82 -1.40
N GLU A 66 13.82 18.81 -0.90
CA GLU A 66 15.07 18.99 -0.19
C GLU A 66 16.13 19.62 -1.10
N GLY A 67 16.24 19.16 -2.35
CA GLY A 67 17.12 19.75 -3.36
C GLY A 67 16.86 21.24 -3.55
N TRP A 68 15.59 21.65 -3.70
CA TRP A 68 15.23 23.06 -3.84
C TRP A 68 15.61 23.93 -2.64
N SER A 69 15.71 23.37 -1.43
CA SER A 69 16.16 24.13 -0.25
C SER A 69 17.66 24.45 -0.26
N LYS A 70 18.45 23.72 -1.06
CA LYS A 70 19.93 23.82 -1.09
C LYS A 70 20.50 24.32 -2.42
N GLN A 71 19.69 24.32 -3.48
CA GLN A 71 20.10 24.70 -4.83
C GLN A 71 20.11 26.21 -5.04
N ASP A 72 20.90 26.64 -6.02
CA ASP A 72 20.89 28.01 -6.52
C ASP A 72 19.62 28.31 -7.34
N GLU A 73 19.28 29.59 -7.44
CA GLU A 73 18.06 30.05 -8.12
C GLU A 73 17.98 29.63 -9.59
N LYS A 74 19.12 29.52 -10.30
CA LYS A 74 19.15 29.12 -11.71
C LYS A 74 18.78 27.65 -11.87
N SER A 75 19.27 26.79 -10.98
CA SER A 75 18.90 25.37 -10.93
C SER A 75 17.41 25.19 -10.61
N ILE A 76 16.89 25.90 -9.60
CA ILE A 76 15.47 25.86 -9.24
C ILE A 76 14.62 26.36 -10.41
N LYS A 77 15.01 27.45 -11.07
CA LYS A 77 14.30 27.98 -12.24
C LYS A 77 14.13 26.94 -13.33
N LYS A 78 15.17 26.17 -13.66
CA LYS A 78 15.10 25.09 -14.65
C LYS A 78 14.08 24.03 -14.25
N ASP A 79 14.08 23.63 -12.99
CA ASP A 79 13.11 22.66 -12.47
C ASP A 79 11.66 23.18 -12.51
N LEU A 80 11.48 24.47 -12.19
CA LEU A 80 10.18 25.15 -12.27
C LEU A 80 9.65 25.15 -13.71
N GLU A 81 10.51 25.41 -14.70
CA GLU A 81 10.17 25.34 -16.12
C GLU A 81 9.73 23.93 -16.54
N GLU A 82 10.46 22.90 -16.08
CA GLU A 82 10.13 21.50 -16.35
C GLU A 82 8.75 21.10 -15.80
N ILE A 83 8.33 21.65 -14.65
CA ILE A 83 6.99 21.43 -14.08
C ILE A 83 5.93 22.44 -14.58
N GLY A 84 6.25 23.20 -15.64
CA GLY A 84 5.30 24.07 -16.33
C GLY A 84 5.11 25.46 -15.70
N ILE A 85 5.98 25.90 -14.80
CA ILE A 85 6.01 27.28 -14.31
C ILE A 85 6.85 28.12 -15.27
N ASN A 86 6.21 29.06 -15.95
CA ASN A 86 6.83 29.90 -16.97
C ASN A 86 6.70 31.41 -16.70
N LYS A 87 6.24 31.79 -15.50
CA LYS A 87 6.05 33.17 -15.07
C LYS A 87 6.26 33.31 -13.57
N ASN A 88 6.51 34.54 -13.11
CA ASN A 88 6.69 34.90 -11.70
C ASN A 88 7.78 34.06 -11.00
N TYR A 89 8.93 33.88 -11.65
CA TYR A 89 9.99 32.99 -11.15
C TYR A 89 10.46 33.34 -9.75
N GLU A 90 10.69 34.63 -9.45
CA GLU A 90 11.15 35.08 -8.13
C GLU A 90 10.22 34.60 -7.00
N TYR A 91 8.90 34.71 -7.21
CA TYR A 91 7.89 34.21 -6.28
C TYR A 91 7.94 32.68 -6.10
N TYR A 92 8.02 31.93 -7.20
CA TYR A 92 8.04 30.47 -7.15
C TYR A 92 9.35 29.89 -6.63
N ILE A 93 10.48 30.56 -6.89
CA ILE A 93 11.79 30.18 -6.35
C ILE A 93 11.78 30.33 -4.83
N ALA A 94 11.33 31.48 -4.32
CA ALA A 94 11.21 31.70 -2.87
C ALA A 94 10.28 30.67 -2.20
N LYS A 95 9.19 30.28 -2.87
CA LYS A 95 8.30 29.21 -2.41
C LYS A 95 8.98 27.84 -2.42
N ALA A 96 9.65 27.48 -3.51
CA ALA A 96 10.34 26.20 -3.67
C ALA A 96 11.41 26.00 -2.58
N GLN A 97 12.20 27.04 -2.27
CA GLN A 97 13.21 27.00 -1.22
C GLN A 97 12.62 26.75 0.18
N LYS A 98 11.44 27.33 0.46
CA LYS A 98 10.74 27.16 1.74
C LYS A 98 9.90 25.88 1.81
N LEU A 99 9.63 25.23 0.68
CA LEU A 99 8.69 24.11 0.59
C LEU A 99 9.13 22.92 1.44
N PHE A 100 10.43 22.62 1.48
CA PHE A 100 10.96 21.54 2.32
C PHE A 100 10.62 21.77 3.80
N LEU A 101 10.94 22.94 4.34
CA LEU A 101 10.63 23.29 5.72
C LEU A 101 9.12 23.31 5.98
N LYS A 102 8.32 23.84 5.04
CA LYS A 102 6.86 23.84 5.14
C LYS A 102 6.29 22.42 5.27
N LEU A 103 6.85 21.46 4.52
CA LEU A 103 6.43 20.06 4.61
C LEU A 103 6.86 19.42 5.93
N GLN A 104 8.09 19.66 6.40
CA GLN A 104 8.59 19.12 7.66
C GLN A 104 7.84 19.66 8.90
N LEU A 105 7.32 20.88 8.82
CA LEU A 105 6.58 21.52 9.91
C LEU A 105 5.07 21.24 9.88
N ASN A 106 4.56 20.60 8.81
CA ASN A 106 3.15 20.24 8.75
C ASN A 106 2.86 19.03 9.63
N GLU A 107 1.73 19.06 10.34
CA GLU A 107 1.27 17.93 11.15
C GLU A 107 0.90 16.70 10.32
N LYS A 108 0.48 16.93 9.06
CA LYS A 108 0.03 15.89 8.13
C LYS A 108 0.76 15.98 6.81
N ASP A 109 1.26 14.83 6.38
CA ASP A 109 1.96 14.64 5.13
C ASP A 109 1.03 14.47 3.93
N ILE A 110 1.63 14.50 2.74
CA ILE A 110 0.96 14.09 1.50
C ILE A 110 0.65 12.61 1.55
N ARG A 111 -0.58 12.25 1.19
CA ARG A 111 -0.99 10.85 1.08
C ARG A 111 -0.47 10.23 -0.21
N ILE A 112 0.57 9.41 -0.11
CA ILE A 112 1.04 8.54 -1.21
C ILE A 112 0.93 7.09 -0.74
N SER A 113 -0.06 6.37 -1.25
CA SER A 113 -0.42 5.04 -0.72
C SER A 113 -0.83 4.06 -1.81
N THR A 114 -1.00 2.79 -1.45
CA THR A 114 -1.65 1.82 -2.34
C THR A 114 -3.16 1.95 -2.26
N LEU A 115 -3.86 1.45 -3.29
CA LEU A 115 -5.33 1.43 -3.30
C LEU A 115 -5.88 0.71 -2.07
N ASP A 116 -5.30 -0.44 -1.71
CA ASP A 116 -5.76 -1.18 -0.54
C ASP A 116 -5.51 -0.40 0.76
N ALA A 117 -4.33 0.20 0.94
CA ALA A 117 -4.04 0.97 2.15
C ALA A 117 -5.00 2.16 2.31
N PHE A 118 -5.35 2.82 1.20
CA PHE A 118 -6.35 3.87 1.20
C PHE A 118 -7.73 3.37 1.66
N PHE A 119 -8.20 2.22 1.14
CA PHE A 119 -9.48 1.66 1.58
C PHE A 119 -9.44 1.16 3.03
N MET A 120 -8.34 0.56 3.48
CA MET A 120 -8.21 0.10 4.86
C MET A 120 -8.27 1.28 5.85
N GLU A 121 -7.75 2.45 5.48
CA GLU A 121 -7.91 3.65 6.29
C GLU A 121 -9.35 4.15 6.34
N ILE A 122 -10.06 4.14 5.20
CA ILE A 122 -11.49 4.49 5.17
C ILE A 122 -12.27 3.55 6.07
N ILE A 123 -12.07 2.24 5.92
CA ILE A 123 -12.71 1.20 6.75
C ILE A 123 -12.42 1.44 8.24
N GLY A 124 -11.16 1.77 8.58
CA GLY A 124 -10.77 2.11 9.95
C GLY A 124 -11.48 3.33 10.52
N GLN A 125 -11.88 4.31 9.69
CA GLN A 125 -12.65 5.48 10.16
C GLN A 125 -14.12 5.16 10.44
N PHE A 126 -14.69 4.16 9.76
CA PHE A 126 -16.08 3.75 9.89
C PHE A 126 -16.27 2.44 10.67
N TYR A 127 -15.24 1.96 11.38
CA TYR A 127 -15.22 0.61 11.96
C TYR A 127 -16.43 0.26 12.83
N LEU A 128 -16.98 1.24 13.57
CA LEU A 128 -18.19 1.09 14.38
C LEU A 128 -19.46 0.89 13.54
N ASP A 129 -19.55 1.54 12.38
CA ASP A 129 -20.73 1.51 11.51
C ASP A 129 -20.82 0.20 10.69
N ILE A 130 -19.68 -0.46 10.48
CA ILE A 130 -19.57 -1.67 9.65
C ILE A 130 -19.31 -2.96 10.44
N ASP A 131 -19.34 -2.89 11.77
CA ASP A 131 -19.06 -4.02 12.69
C ASP A 131 -17.72 -4.73 12.36
N VAL A 132 -16.67 -3.93 12.15
CA VAL A 132 -15.32 -4.44 11.89
C VAL A 132 -14.37 -3.95 13.00
N PRO A 133 -13.38 -4.76 13.44
CA PRO A 133 -12.41 -4.34 14.44
C PRO A 133 -11.65 -3.07 14.04
N ASN A 134 -11.46 -2.15 14.98
CA ASN A 134 -10.75 -0.87 14.76
C ASN A 134 -9.31 -1.04 14.23
N ASN A 135 -8.66 -2.17 14.51
CA ASN A 135 -7.27 -2.44 14.17
C ASN A 135 -7.11 -3.59 13.17
N ILE A 136 -7.74 -3.47 11.99
CA ILE A 136 -7.53 -4.46 10.94
C ILE A 136 -6.08 -4.37 10.47
N LYS A 137 -5.31 -5.44 10.69
CA LYS A 137 -3.93 -5.54 10.21
C LYS A 137 -3.91 -6.27 8.88
N THR A 138 -3.14 -5.74 7.95
CA THR A 138 -2.83 -6.43 6.69
C THR A 138 -1.53 -7.20 6.83
N ASN A 139 -1.46 -8.38 6.23
CA ASN A 139 -0.21 -9.12 6.08
C ASN A 139 0.48 -8.71 4.78
N ASP A 140 1.77 -8.38 4.87
CA ASP A 140 2.60 -7.99 3.73
C ASP A 140 3.05 -9.18 2.87
N TYR A 141 2.94 -10.40 3.39
CA TYR A 141 3.41 -11.63 2.76
C TYR A 141 2.37 -12.76 2.77
N PRO A 142 1.13 -12.51 2.28
CA PRO A 142 0.06 -13.51 2.29
C PRO A 142 0.44 -14.76 1.48
N THR A 143 1.19 -14.61 0.39
CA THR A 143 1.65 -15.71 -0.45
C THR A 143 2.67 -16.62 0.24
N LEU A 144 3.58 -16.06 1.07
CA LEU A 144 4.56 -16.85 1.82
C LEU A 144 3.86 -17.69 2.89
N VAL A 145 2.94 -17.07 3.63
CA VAL A 145 2.10 -17.76 4.61
C VAL A 145 1.28 -18.85 3.93
N THR A 146 0.64 -18.53 2.81
CA THR A 146 -0.19 -19.48 2.06
C THR A 146 0.62 -20.69 1.61
N LYS A 147 1.83 -20.50 1.07
CA LYS A 147 2.72 -21.59 0.68
C LYS A 147 3.09 -22.51 1.85
N GLU A 148 3.30 -21.95 3.04
CA GLU A 148 3.63 -22.76 4.21
C GLU A 148 2.42 -23.49 4.79
N VAL A 149 1.27 -22.81 4.87
CA VAL A 149 0.01 -23.46 5.27
C VAL A 149 -0.33 -24.57 4.29
N GLU A 150 -0.21 -24.33 2.98
CA GLU A 150 -0.42 -25.33 1.93
C GLU A 150 0.47 -26.56 2.15
N LYS A 151 1.79 -26.36 2.34
CA LYS A 151 2.72 -27.47 2.64
C LYS A 151 2.36 -28.21 3.91
N LYS A 152 1.81 -27.52 4.91
CA LYS A 152 1.45 -28.12 6.20
C LYS A 152 0.14 -28.89 6.15
N ILE A 153 -0.90 -28.35 5.51
CA ILE A 153 -2.23 -28.99 5.46
C ILE A 153 -2.30 -30.11 4.43
N PHE A 154 -1.53 -30.00 3.33
CA PHE A 154 -1.54 -31.00 2.26
C PHE A 154 -0.45 -32.07 2.39
N ASN A 155 0.24 -32.17 3.53
CA ASN A 155 1.16 -33.29 3.76
C ASN A 155 0.41 -34.52 4.32
N GLU A 156 0.99 -35.70 4.13
CA GLU A 156 0.36 -36.96 4.54
C GLU A 156 0.10 -37.05 6.04
N LYS A 157 1.00 -36.48 6.86
CA LYS A 157 0.89 -36.54 8.31
C LYS A 157 -0.36 -35.78 8.79
N TYR A 158 -0.56 -34.55 8.30
CA TYR A 158 -1.70 -33.72 8.66
C TYR A 158 -3.03 -34.34 8.19
N PHE A 159 -3.07 -34.89 6.97
CA PHE A 159 -4.25 -35.62 6.48
C PHE A 159 -4.60 -36.85 7.33
N LYS A 160 -3.61 -37.54 7.91
CA LYS A 160 -3.82 -38.69 8.80
C LYS A 160 -4.30 -38.26 10.19
N GLU A 161 -3.72 -37.18 10.73
CA GLU A 161 -4.01 -36.67 12.07
C GLU A 161 -5.36 -35.92 12.14
N HIS A 162 -5.79 -35.26 11.06
CA HIS A 162 -6.99 -34.42 11.01
C HIS A 162 -8.13 -35.05 10.20
N LYS A 163 -8.88 -35.97 10.83
CA LYS A 163 -9.98 -36.74 10.19
C LYS A 163 -11.04 -35.85 9.53
N ALA A 164 -11.51 -34.81 10.22
CA ALA A 164 -12.56 -33.92 9.72
C ALA A 164 -12.11 -33.14 8.46
N PHE A 165 -10.89 -32.60 8.47
CA PHE A 165 -10.30 -31.93 7.31
C PHE A 165 -10.21 -32.87 6.11
N ARG A 166 -9.72 -34.10 6.32
CA ARG A 166 -9.65 -35.12 5.28
C ARG A 166 -11.01 -35.46 4.69
N GLU A 167 -12.03 -35.66 5.52
CA GLU A 167 -13.39 -35.95 5.08
C GLU A 167 -13.97 -34.80 4.24
N ASN A 168 -13.77 -33.56 4.68
CA ASN A 168 -14.20 -32.37 3.94
C ASN A 168 -13.48 -32.23 2.59
N ILE A 169 -12.17 -32.47 2.53
CA ILE A 169 -11.42 -32.44 1.27
C ILE A 169 -11.89 -33.55 0.31
N ASN A 170 -12.12 -34.77 0.81
CA ASN A 170 -12.63 -35.88 0.02
C ASN A 170 -14.04 -35.59 -0.51
N PHE A 171 -14.91 -35.00 0.33
CA PHE A 171 -16.22 -34.54 -0.08
C PHE A 171 -16.12 -33.49 -1.20
N LEU A 172 -15.32 -32.44 -1.03
CA LEU A 172 -15.13 -31.42 -2.07
C LEU A 172 -14.56 -32.01 -3.37
N ASN A 173 -13.66 -32.99 -3.26
CA ASN A 173 -13.11 -33.68 -4.42
C ASN A 173 -14.18 -34.50 -5.16
N SER A 174 -15.13 -35.11 -4.43
CA SER A 174 -16.27 -35.80 -5.03
C SER A 174 -17.21 -34.86 -5.80
N GLN A 175 -17.33 -33.60 -5.37
CA GLN A 175 -18.20 -32.61 -6.01
C GLN A 175 -17.54 -31.89 -7.20
N ILE A 176 -16.24 -31.56 -7.08
CA ILE A 176 -15.50 -30.77 -8.08
C ILE A 176 -14.77 -31.67 -9.10
N GLY A 177 -14.61 -32.95 -8.79
CA GLY A 177 -14.04 -33.96 -9.69
C GLY A 177 -12.53 -33.90 -9.88
N SER A 178 -11.82 -32.98 -9.21
CA SER A 178 -10.36 -32.87 -9.29
C SER A 178 -9.74 -32.32 -8.01
N PHE A 179 -8.80 -33.09 -7.46
CA PHE A 179 -8.07 -32.72 -6.26
C PHE A 179 -7.25 -31.44 -6.47
N PHE A 180 -6.73 -31.24 -7.69
CA PHE A 180 -6.00 -30.04 -8.05
C PHE A 180 -6.88 -28.77 -7.94
N SER A 181 -8.12 -28.85 -8.41
CA SER A 181 -9.08 -27.74 -8.35
C SER A 181 -9.52 -27.43 -6.93
N VAL A 182 -9.77 -28.47 -6.12
CA VAL A 182 -10.05 -28.31 -4.67
C VAL A 182 -8.87 -27.64 -3.99
N LYS A 183 -7.66 -28.16 -4.21
CA LYS A 183 -6.43 -27.61 -3.64
C LYS A 183 -6.25 -26.13 -4.00
N LYS A 184 -6.41 -25.77 -5.28
CA LYS A 184 -6.32 -24.37 -5.74
C LYS A 184 -7.35 -23.46 -5.07
N SER A 185 -8.57 -23.95 -4.87
CA SER A 185 -9.64 -23.19 -4.20
C SER A 185 -9.33 -22.97 -2.72
N VAL A 186 -8.88 -24.02 -2.02
CA VAL A 186 -8.45 -23.94 -0.61
C VAL A 186 -7.27 -22.96 -0.47
N VAL A 187 -6.27 -23.06 -1.34
CA VAL A 187 -5.11 -22.14 -1.37
C VAL A 187 -5.56 -20.70 -1.59
N SER A 188 -6.49 -20.44 -2.52
CA SER A 188 -7.02 -19.09 -2.76
C SER A 188 -7.77 -18.53 -1.55
N ILE A 189 -8.52 -19.35 -0.82
CA ILE A 189 -9.20 -18.94 0.41
C ILE A 189 -8.17 -18.61 1.50
N ILE A 190 -7.14 -19.44 1.65
CA ILE A 190 -6.06 -19.21 2.61
C ILE A 190 -5.34 -17.90 2.29
N GLU A 191 -5.07 -17.62 1.02
CA GLU A 191 -4.41 -16.39 0.60
C GLU A 191 -5.22 -15.14 0.96
N LYS A 192 -6.53 -15.15 0.65
CA LYS A 192 -7.44 -14.06 1.02
C LYS A 192 -7.54 -13.87 2.53
N LYS A 193 -7.68 -14.96 3.29
CA LYS A 193 -7.70 -14.91 4.76
C LYS A 193 -6.37 -14.44 5.32
N SER A 194 -5.25 -14.88 4.74
CA SER A 194 -3.91 -14.51 5.16
C SER A 194 -3.63 -13.03 4.95
N TYR A 195 -4.32 -12.37 4.01
CA TYR A 195 -4.21 -10.94 3.77
C TYR A 195 -4.88 -10.10 4.88
N LEU A 196 -6.09 -10.48 5.30
CA LEU A 196 -6.96 -9.74 6.23
C LEU A 196 -6.89 -10.20 7.68
N LEU A 197 -5.73 -10.64 8.17
CA LEU A 197 -5.66 -11.17 9.53
C LEU A 197 -5.91 -10.09 10.57
N SER A 198 -7.16 -10.01 11.05
CA SER A 198 -7.45 -9.50 12.37
C SER A 198 -6.73 -10.43 13.36
N LEU A 199 -5.78 -9.87 14.11
CA LEU A 199 -5.14 -10.57 15.23
C LEU A 199 -6.13 -10.68 16.39
N GLU A 200 -7.29 -11.31 16.17
CA GLU A 200 -8.25 -11.63 17.21
C GLU A 200 -7.72 -12.80 18.04
N LYS A 201 -6.72 -12.48 18.87
CA LYS A 201 -6.32 -13.07 20.17
C LYS A 201 -4.89 -12.67 20.53
N ILE A 202 -4.57 -11.37 20.50
CA ILE A 202 -3.41 -10.83 21.24
C ILE A 202 -3.94 -9.81 22.26
N ASN A 203 -4.80 -10.28 23.16
CA ASN A 203 -5.08 -9.59 24.42
C ASN A 203 -4.24 -10.24 25.52
N SER A 204 -2.95 -9.88 25.53
CA SER A 204 -2.09 -9.95 26.71
C SER A 204 -0.73 -9.35 26.33
N ILE A 205 -0.65 -8.02 26.48
CA ILE A 205 0.46 -7.24 27.05
C ILE A 205 1.82 -7.97 27.05
N ASP A 206 2.77 -7.59 26.20
CA ASP A 206 3.81 -6.60 26.53
C ASP A 206 4.84 -6.44 25.41
N LYS A 207 5.53 -5.29 25.44
CA LYS A 207 6.62 -4.84 24.56
C LYS A 207 7.58 -5.97 24.13
N VAL A 208 7.48 -6.45 22.89
CA VAL A 208 8.57 -7.23 22.27
C VAL A 208 8.73 -6.82 20.81
N LYS A 209 9.99 -6.56 20.45
CA LYS A 209 10.48 -6.38 19.07
C LYS A 209 9.75 -7.31 18.11
N ILE A 210 9.23 -6.76 17.02
CA ILE A 210 8.60 -7.48 15.92
C ILE A 210 9.55 -8.60 15.46
N ASN A 211 9.29 -9.82 15.93
CA ASN A 211 10.03 -11.01 15.54
C ASN A 211 9.17 -11.73 14.52
N PHE A 212 9.47 -11.49 13.24
CA PHE A 212 8.73 -12.03 12.09
C PHE A 212 8.47 -13.55 12.20
N GLU A 213 9.36 -14.30 12.84
CA GLU A 213 9.18 -15.73 13.05
C GLU A 213 8.06 -16.10 14.04
N ASP A 214 7.87 -15.32 15.09
CA ASP A 214 6.84 -15.57 16.11
C ASP A 214 5.46 -15.16 15.60
N ASP A 215 5.38 -14.01 14.91
CA ASP A 215 4.16 -13.57 14.23
C ASP A 215 3.72 -14.57 13.15
N LYS A 216 4.68 -15.09 12.37
CA LYS A 216 4.46 -16.13 11.36
C LYS A 216 3.98 -17.46 11.93
N LYS A 217 4.59 -17.94 13.03
CA LYS A 217 4.15 -19.16 13.72
C LYS A 217 2.74 -19.02 14.28
N ASN A 218 2.42 -17.88 14.88
CA ASN A 218 1.08 -17.57 15.38
C ASN A 218 0.06 -17.52 14.24
N LEU A 219 0.42 -16.91 13.11
CA LEU A 219 -0.41 -16.88 11.90
C LEU A 219 -0.81 -18.27 11.41
N ILE A 220 0.20 -19.14 11.25
CA ILE A 220 -0.01 -20.52 10.81
C ILE A 220 -0.93 -21.25 11.81
N LYS A 221 -0.71 -21.05 13.12
CA LYS A 221 -1.53 -21.68 14.16
C LYS A 221 -2.99 -21.22 14.11
N ILE A 222 -3.24 -19.92 13.91
CA ILE A 222 -4.61 -19.36 13.81
C ILE A 222 -5.34 -19.93 12.58
N ILE A 223 -4.66 -19.95 11.42
CA ILE A 223 -5.25 -20.45 10.17
C ILE A 223 -5.60 -21.94 10.32
N LEU A 224 -4.71 -22.75 10.88
CA LEU A 224 -4.95 -24.18 11.11
C LEU A 224 -6.07 -24.43 12.11
N ASN A 225 -6.09 -23.71 13.23
CA ASN A 225 -7.16 -23.80 14.21
C ASN A 225 -8.53 -23.45 13.61
N GLY A 226 -8.58 -22.60 12.59
CA GLY A 226 -9.80 -22.29 11.85
C GLY A 226 -10.30 -23.43 10.96
N PHE A 227 -9.43 -24.34 10.51
CA PHE A 227 -9.81 -25.55 9.77
C PHE A 227 -10.29 -26.68 10.69
N ASP A 228 -9.82 -26.71 11.94
CA ASP A 228 -10.08 -27.77 12.92
C ASP A 228 -11.30 -27.50 13.83
N LYS A 229 -11.92 -26.32 13.76
CA LYS A 229 -13.18 -26.05 14.48
C LYS A 229 -14.34 -26.79 13.80
N LYS A 230 -15.03 -27.62 14.60
CA LYS A 230 -16.29 -28.29 14.26
C LYS A 230 -17.41 -27.30 13.97
#